data_AF-A0A2D0K5S4-F1
#
_entry.id   AF-A0A2D0K5S4-F1
#
_cell.length_a   1.000
_cell.length_b   1.000
_cell.length_c   1.000
_cell.angle_alpha   90.00
_cell.angle_beta   90.00
_cell.angle_gamma   90.00
#
_symmetry.space_group_name_H-M   'P 1'
#
loop_
_entity.id
_entity.type
_entity.pdbx_description
1 polymer ?
#
loop_
_entity_poly.entity_id
_entity_poly.type
_entity_poly.pdbx_seq_one_letter_code
_entity_poly.pdbx_strand_id
1 'polypeptide(L)'
;MAIIQYYVAYSKETIPDEVSENRRYELEADNNYSADDDDFEYCLQDCADDYYSNHDGWEGKWPLLFMLWIGDLYIGMFEVECEYEPVFSSSQVA
;
A
#
# COMPACT_ATOMS: atom_id res chain seq x y z
N MET A 1 -11.07 5.55 15.96
CA MET A 1 -10.24 5.26 14.80
C MET A 1 -9.26 4.19 15.18
N ALA A 2 -9.25 3.10 14.42
CA ALA A 2 -8.18 2.12 14.49
C ALA A 2 -6.95 2.71 13.77
N ILE A 3 -5.76 2.34 14.24
CA ILE A 3 -4.51 2.69 13.55
C ILE A 3 -4.40 1.77 12.34
N ILE A 4 -4.08 2.30 11.18
CA ILE A 4 -3.93 1.51 9.94
C ILE A 4 -2.45 1.42 9.64
N GLN A 5 -1.97 0.20 9.50
CA GLN A 5 -0.57 -0.04 9.18
C GLN A 5 -0.45 -0.96 7.98
N TYR A 6 0.56 -0.72 7.16
CA TYR A 6 0.84 -1.58 6.02
C TYR A 6 2.33 -1.83 5.82
N TYR A 7 2.65 -2.90 5.09
CA TYR A 7 4.02 -3.25 4.72
C TYR A 7 4.05 -3.78 3.28
N VAL A 8 5.01 -3.31 2.49
CA VAL A 8 5.25 -3.81 1.13
C VAL A 8 6.16 -5.03 1.19
N ALA A 9 5.57 -6.20 0.97
CA ALA A 9 6.25 -7.49 1.02
C ALA A 9 7.06 -7.77 -0.26
N TYR A 10 8.19 -8.46 -0.08
CA TYR A 10 9.05 -8.88 -1.20
C TYR A 10 8.53 -10.14 -1.90
N SER A 11 7.76 -10.98 -1.21
CA SER A 11 7.19 -12.21 -1.77
C SER A 11 5.89 -12.61 -1.06
N LYS A 12 5.11 -13.46 -1.74
CA LYS A 12 3.88 -14.07 -1.23
C LYS A 12 4.12 -15.03 -0.05
N GLU A 13 5.38 -15.34 0.25
CA GLU A 13 5.79 -16.21 1.36
C GLU A 13 6.13 -15.43 2.64
N THR A 14 6.05 -14.09 2.59
CA THR A 14 6.35 -13.24 3.76
C THR A 14 5.36 -13.53 4.88
N ILE A 15 5.89 -13.86 6.07
CA ILE A 15 5.09 -14.21 7.25
C ILE A 15 4.77 -12.93 8.05
N PRO A 16 3.49 -12.65 8.37
CA PRO A 16 3.10 -11.42 9.07
C PRO A 16 3.74 -11.27 10.45
N ASP A 17 3.91 -12.37 11.19
CA ASP A 17 4.54 -12.37 12.52
C ASP A 17 6.05 -12.04 12.49
N GLU A 18 6.71 -12.19 11.33
CA GLU A 18 8.12 -11.82 11.16
C GLU A 18 8.29 -10.34 10.78
N VAL A 19 7.21 -9.65 10.40
CA VAL A 19 7.21 -8.22 10.09
C VAL A 19 7.09 -7.43 11.40
N SER A 20 8.23 -6.95 11.88
CA SER A 20 8.28 -6.06 13.05
C SER A 20 7.52 -4.76 12.83
N GLU A 21 6.86 -4.25 13.86
CA GLU A 21 6.01 -3.05 13.81
C GLU A 21 6.76 -1.82 13.28
N ASN A 22 8.05 -1.67 13.61
CA ASN A 22 8.88 -0.57 13.14
C ASN A 22 9.21 -0.59 11.63
N ARG A 23 8.82 -1.65 10.91
CA ARG A 23 8.94 -1.74 9.45
C ARG A 23 7.63 -1.46 8.74
N ARG A 24 6.54 -1.33 9.49
CA ARG A 24 5.22 -1.01 8.95
C ARG A 24 5.09 0.50 8.83
N TYR A 25 4.51 0.94 7.72
CA TYR A 25 4.11 2.33 7.53
C TYR A 25 2.74 2.53 8.17
N GLU A 26 2.51 3.70 8.76
CA GLU A 26 1.22 4.10 9.32
C GLU A 26 0.53 5.01 8.31
N LEU A 27 -0.69 4.64 7.90
CA LEU A 27 -1.49 5.46 7.00
C LEU A 27 -2.23 6.53 7.82
N GLU A 28 -1.93 7.80 7.56
CA GLU A 28 -2.71 8.92 8.10
C GLU A 28 -4.00 9.10 7.28
N ALA A 29 -4.99 8.24 7.53
CA ALA A 29 -6.30 8.33 6.89
C ALA A 29 -7.30 9.10 7.77
N ASP A 30 -8.01 10.07 7.17
CA ASP A 30 -9.21 10.67 7.75
C ASP A 30 -10.40 9.69 7.77
N ASN A 31 -10.34 8.65 6.94
CA ASN A 31 -11.37 7.61 6.82
C ASN A 31 -11.31 6.64 8.00
N ASN A 32 -12.47 6.31 8.59
CA ASN A 32 -12.56 5.37 9.71
C ASN A 32 -12.70 3.93 9.19
N TYR A 33 -11.59 3.34 8.75
CA TYR A 33 -11.54 1.92 8.38
C TYR A 33 -11.63 1.01 9.61
N SER A 34 -12.27 -0.15 9.43
CA SER A 34 -12.47 -1.16 10.46
C SER A 34 -12.15 -2.54 9.93
N ALA A 35 -11.66 -3.41 10.80
CA ALA A 35 -11.45 -4.83 10.50
C ALA A 35 -12.75 -5.61 10.26
N ASP A 36 -13.89 -5.08 10.70
CA ASP A 36 -15.20 -5.69 10.49
C ASP A 36 -15.89 -5.19 9.21
N ASP A 37 -15.27 -4.26 8.49
CA ASP A 37 -15.80 -3.68 7.25
C ASP A 37 -15.14 -4.32 6.04
N ASP A 38 -15.91 -4.64 5.01
CA ASP A 38 -15.39 -5.29 3.79
C ASP A 38 -14.72 -4.28 2.83
N ASP A 39 -14.73 -2.98 3.16
CA ASP A 39 -14.15 -1.87 2.38
C ASP A 39 -12.60 -1.80 2.47
N PHE A 40 -11.91 -2.93 2.61
CA PHE A 40 -10.44 -3.02 2.59
C PHE A 40 -9.85 -2.57 1.27
N GLU A 41 -10.61 -2.66 0.17
CA GLU A 41 -10.17 -2.23 -1.15
C GLU A 41 -9.80 -0.74 -1.18
N TYR A 42 -10.66 0.12 -0.64
CA TYR A 42 -10.37 1.55 -0.56
C TYR A 42 -9.20 1.84 0.38
N CYS A 43 -9.12 1.12 1.51
CA CYS A 43 -7.99 1.23 2.44
C CYS A 43 -6.64 0.89 1.77
N LEU A 44 -6.62 -0.15 0.95
CA LEU A 44 -5.44 -0.57 0.19
C LEU A 44 -5.07 0.43 -0.91
N GLN A 45 -6.06 1.05 -1.56
CA GLN A 45 -5.81 2.13 -2.51
C GLN A 45 -5.14 3.33 -1.82
N ASP A 46 -5.65 3.75 -0.66
CA ASP A 46 -5.05 4.82 0.13
C ASP A 46 -3.63 4.45 0.61
N CYS A 47 -3.41 3.21 1.06
CA CYS A 47 -2.06 2.71 1.42
C CYS A 47 -1.10 2.72 0.22
N ALA A 48 -1.59 2.35 -0.96
CA ALA A 48 -0.79 2.30 -2.18
C ALA A 48 -0.43 3.71 -2.69
N ASP A 49 -1.36 4.66 -2.62
CA ASP A 49 -1.12 6.07 -2.96
C ASP A 49 -0.11 6.72 -1.99
N ASP A 50 -0.25 6.45 -0.69
CA ASP A 50 0.70 6.88 0.33
C ASP A 50 2.09 6.29 0.07
N TYR A 51 2.19 4.98 -0.20
CA TYR A 51 3.47 4.36 -0.52
C TYR A 51 4.12 4.95 -1.78
N TYR A 52 3.31 5.16 -2.82
CA TYR A 52 3.74 5.75 -4.08
C TYR A 52 4.31 7.17 -3.87
N SER A 53 3.59 7.99 -3.10
CA SER A 53 3.87 9.41 -2.93
C SER A 53 4.95 9.69 -1.88
N ASN A 54 5.04 8.87 -0.82
CA ASN A 54 5.81 9.19 0.39
C ASN A 54 6.92 8.17 0.74
N HIS A 55 6.92 6.97 0.16
CA HIS A 55 7.79 5.86 0.59
C HIS A 55 8.49 5.14 -0.57
N ASP A 56 8.91 5.89 -1.59
CA ASP A 56 9.65 5.42 -2.78
C ASP A 56 8.85 4.53 -3.75
N GLY A 57 7.52 4.44 -3.58
CA GLY A 57 6.69 3.63 -4.47
C GLY A 57 6.64 4.14 -5.92
N TRP A 58 6.95 5.42 -6.18
CA TRP A 58 7.18 5.96 -7.52
C TRP A 58 8.25 5.18 -8.31
N GLU A 59 9.32 4.70 -7.66
CA GLU A 59 10.38 3.92 -8.30
C GLU A 59 10.09 2.40 -8.28
N GLY A 60 8.96 2.01 -7.68
CA GLY A 60 8.55 0.62 -7.50
C GLY A 60 8.24 -0.09 -8.81
N LYS A 61 8.49 -1.40 -8.85
CA LYS A 61 8.03 -2.28 -9.92
C LYS A 61 6.68 -2.87 -9.55
N TRP A 62 5.63 -2.11 -9.83
CA TRP A 62 4.24 -2.54 -9.65
C TRP A 62 3.91 -3.74 -10.58
N PRO A 63 3.03 -4.67 -10.16
CA PRO A 63 2.29 -4.69 -8.89
C PRO A 63 3.15 -4.97 -7.67
N LEU A 64 2.70 -4.48 -6.51
CA LEU A 64 3.34 -4.68 -5.22
C LEU A 64 2.42 -5.44 -4.26
N LEU A 65 3.03 -6.16 -3.30
CA LEU A 65 2.31 -6.95 -2.32
C LEU A 65 2.16 -6.16 -1.02
N PHE A 66 0.95 -5.75 -0.68
CA PHE A 66 0.63 -5.02 0.54
C PHE A 66 0.09 -5.97 1.60
N MET A 67 0.75 -5.98 2.76
CA MET A 67 0.24 -6.60 3.97
C MET A 67 -0.47 -5.53 4.80
N LEU A 68 -1.70 -5.78 5.24
CA LEU A 68 -2.54 -4.79 5.94
C LEU A 68 -2.82 -5.20 7.39
N TRP A 69 -2.69 -4.25 8.31
CA TRP A 69 -3.11 -4.34 9.70
C TRP A 69 -4.07 -3.20 10.04
N ILE A 70 -5.14 -3.51 10.77
CA ILE A 70 -6.06 -2.52 11.33
C ILE A 70 -6.12 -2.73 12.84
N GLY A 71 -5.62 -1.75 13.60
CA GLY A 71 -5.21 -1.95 14.98
C GLY A 71 -4.11 -3.00 15.06
N ASP A 72 -4.26 -3.96 15.97
CA ASP A 72 -3.32 -5.08 16.13
C ASP A 72 -3.68 -6.30 15.25
N LEU A 73 -4.76 -6.23 14.47
CA LEU A 73 -5.24 -7.36 13.68
C LEU A 73 -4.64 -7.35 12.28
N TYR A 74 -3.99 -8.45 11.90
CA TYR A 74 -3.60 -8.69 10.53
C TYR A 74 -4.82 -9.06 9.68
N ILE A 75 -5.07 -8.28 8.62
CA ILE A 75 -6.22 -8.46 7.73
C ILE A 75 -5.86 -9.40 6.58
N GLY A 76 -4.71 -9.21 5.94
CA GLY A 76 -4.31 -10.02 4.80
C GLY A 76 -3.20 -9.41 3.96
N MET A 77 -2.85 -10.13 2.89
CA MET A 77 -1.90 -9.71 1.87
C MET A 77 -2.62 -9.58 0.53
N PHE A 78 -2.37 -8.47 -0.16
CA PHE A 78 -3.07 -8.07 -1.38
C PHE A 78 -2.07 -7.65 -2.44
N GLU A 79 -2.31 -8.02 -3.69
CA GLU A 79 -1.53 -7.57 -4.84
C GLU A 79 -2.21 -6.32 -5.39
N VAL A 80 -1.51 -5.18 -5.34
CA VAL A 80 -2.05 -3.88 -5.77
C VAL A 80 -1.29 -3.43 -7.00
N GLU A 81 -2.03 -3.12 -8.06
CA GLU A 81 -1.52 -2.60 -9.34
C GLU A 81 -1.45 -1.06 -9.29
N CYS A 82 -0.52 -0.47 -10.04
CA CYS A 82 -0.50 0.98 -10.29
C CYS A 82 -0.98 1.24 -11.72
N GLU A 83 -2.24 1.65 -11.86
CA GLU A 83 -2.92 1.79 -13.15
C GLU A 83 -2.64 3.13 -13.87
N TYR A 84 -1.44 3.72 -13.73
CA TYR A 84 -1.13 4.98 -14.41
C TYR A 84 -0.78 4.73 -15.90
N GLU A 85 -1.56 5.29 -16.84
CA GLU A 85 -1.18 5.34 -18.25
C GLU A 85 -0.35 6.62 -18.54
N PRO A 86 0.96 6.52 -18.78
CA PRO A 86 1.75 7.72 -19.07
C PRO A 86 1.51 8.21 -20.50
N VAL A 87 1.21 9.51 -20.63
CA VAL A 87 1.04 10.19 -21.92
C VAL A 87 2.29 11.02 -22.23
N PHE A 88 2.97 10.69 -23.33
CA PHE A 88 4.20 11.36 -23.74
C PHE A 88 4.01 12.15 -25.05
N SER A 89 4.69 13.28 -25.16
CA SER A 89 4.77 14.06 -26.40
C SER A 89 6.23 14.46 -26.68
N SER A 90 6.56 14.65 -27.96
CA SER A 90 7.91 15.02 -28.40
C SER A 90 7.88 16.10 -29.46
N SER A 91 8.90 16.95 -29.52
CA SER A 91 9.14 17.91 -30.60
C SER A 91 10.58 17.83 -31.10
N GLN A 92 10.82 18.29 -32.33
CA GLN A 92 12.13 18.23 -32.99
C GLN A 92 13.10 19.25 -32.41
N VAL A 93 14.31 18.81 -32.07
CA VAL A 93 15.40 19.70 -31.66
C VAL A 93 16.18 20.12 -32.92
N ALA A 94 16.33 21.43 -33.12
CA ALA A 94 17.12 22.03 -34.20
C ALA A 94 18.61 22.13 -33.84
#